data_AF-A0A931VFM4-F1
#
_entry.id   AF-A0A931VFM4-F1
#
_cell.length_a   1.000
_cell.length_b   1.000
_cell.length_c   1.000
_cell.angle_alpha   90.00
_cell.angle_beta   90.00
_cell.angle_gamma   90.00
#
_symmetry.space_group_name_H-M   'P 1'
#
loop_
_entity.id
_entity.type
_entity.pdbx_description
1 polymer ?
#
loop_
_entity_poly.entity_id
_entity_poly.type
_entity_poly.pdbx_seq_one_letter_code
_entity_poly.pdbx_strand_id
1 'polypeptide(L)'
;MPLLSELGSWKVLLVIAIILLFFKGKKVRTFGILLLIGLVASTGIVYILKIWIARPRPFTVLPDVNLLVKGNGFSFPSGHAACIFMVTSLLSAYSKRFYYFYILAFGVAFSRIYLGVH
;
A
#
# COMPACT_ATOMS: atom_id res chain seq x y z
N MET A 1 13.70 4.00 4.30
CA MET A 1 13.18 5.25 3.69
C MET A 1 11.73 5.46 4.09
N PRO A 2 11.45 6.16 5.22
CA PRO A 2 10.08 6.33 5.72
C PRO A 2 9.14 6.99 4.70
N LEU A 3 9.60 8.06 4.05
CA LEU A 3 8.84 8.79 3.04
C LEU A 3 8.42 7.92 1.84
N LEU A 4 9.31 7.03 1.38
CA LEU A 4 8.99 6.11 0.29
C LEU A 4 7.91 5.12 0.71
N SER A 5 7.99 4.57 1.93
CA SER A 5 6.96 3.66 2.46
C SER A 5 5.59 4.34 2.50
N GLU A 6 5.50 5.62 2.88
CA GLU A 6 4.23 6.33 3.02
C GLU A 6 3.44 6.47 1.71
N LEU A 7 4.09 6.34 0.54
CA LEU A 7 3.37 6.32 -0.75
C LEU A 7 2.43 5.11 -0.86
N GLY A 8 2.73 4.00 -0.19
CA GLY A 8 1.83 2.85 -0.09
C GLY A 8 0.83 2.94 1.07
N SER A 9 0.83 4.04 1.84
CA SER A 9 -0.05 4.18 3.00
C SER A 9 -1.50 4.35 2.55
N TRP A 10 -2.41 3.53 3.11
CA TRP A 10 -3.83 3.64 2.81
C TRP A 10 -4.38 5.03 3.14
N LYS A 11 -3.81 5.74 4.13
CA LYS A 11 -4.21 7.11 4.49
C LYS A 11 -3.85 8.10 3.40
N VAL A 12 -2.63 8.03 2.87
CA VAL A 12 -2.15 8.89 1.78
C VAL A 12 -3.00 8.65 0.53
N LEU A 13 -3.22 7.38 0.19
CA LEU A 13 -4.03 7.01 -0.97
C LEU A 13 -5.51 7.39 -0.80
N LEU A 14 -6.06 7.33 0.42
CA LEU A 14 -7.41 7.79 0.72
C LEU A 14 -7.56 9.30 0.47
N VAL A 15 -6.60 10.09 0.96
CA VAL A 15 -6.58 11.55 0.71
C VAL A 15 -6.51 11.83 -0.79
N ILE A 16 -5.64 11.15 -1.52
CA ILE A 16 -5.56 11.27 -2.98
C ILE A 16 -6.91 10.92 -3.62
N ALA A 17 -7.52 9.80 -3.24
CA ALA A 17 -8.79 9.36 -3.81
C ALA A 17 -9.90 10.40 -3.59
N ILE A 18 -9.99 10.96 -2.38
CA ILE A 18 -10.95 12.02 -2.04
C ILE A 18 -10.70 13.27 -2.87
N ILE A 19 -9.45 13.72 -2.99
CA ILE A 19 -9.08 14.89 -3.81
C ILE A 19 -9.54 14.69 -5.26
N LEU A 20 -9.32 13.51 -5.84
CA LEU A 20 -9.71 13.21 -7.22
C LEU A 20 -11.23 13.29 -7.46
N LEU A 21 -12.07 13.13 -6.44
CA LEU A 21 -13.53 13.25 -6.57
C LEU A 21 -13.99 14.68 -6.82
N PHE A 22 -13.22 15.69 -6.41
CA PHE A 22 -13.55 17.10 -6.61
C PHE A 22 -13.17 17.63 -8.01
N PHE A 23 -12.48 16.84 -8.83
CA PHE A 23 -12.15 17.22 -10.19
C PHE A 23 -13.36 17.07 -11.12
N LYS A 24 -13.58 18.05 -11.99
CA LYS A 24 -14.71 18.08 -12.94
C LYS A 24 -14.65 17.02 -14.04
N GLY A 25 -13.49 16.38 -14.25
CA GLY A 25 -13.30 15.39 -15.31
C GLY A 25 -13.90 14.03 -14.96
N LYS A 26 -14.86 13.54 -15.76
CA LYS A 26 -15.52 12.23 -15.56
C LYS A 26 -14.51 11.08 -15.39
N LYS A 27 -13.46 11.03 -16.23
CA LYS A 27 -12.41 10.01 -16.15
C LYS A 27 -11.65 10.05 -14.82
N VAL A 28 -11.30 11.25 -14.35
CA VAL A 28 -10.56 11.48 -13.10
C VAL A 28 -11.41 11.08 -11.89
N ARG A 29 -12.69 11.47 -11.90
CA ARG A 29 -13.63 11.11 -10.84
C ARG A 29 -13.89 9.61 -10.79
N THR A 30 -14.06 8.95 -11.95
CA THR A 30 -14.20 7.48 -12.02
C THR A 30 -12.95 6.80 -11.46
N PHE A 31 -11.75 7.28 -11.79
CA PHE A 31 -10.51 6.76 -11.21
C PHE A 31 -10.49 6.91 -9.69
N GLY A 32 -10.87 8.08 -9.16
CA GLY A 32 -10.98 8.31 -7.71
C GLY A 32 -11.95 7.36 -7.01
N ILE A 33 -13.12 7.09 -7.62
CA ILE A 33 -14.10 6.13 -7.11
C ILE A 33 -13.52 4.71 -7.11
N LEU A 34 -12.91 4.28 -8.21
CA LEU A 34 -12.29 2.95 -8.30
C LEU A 34 -11.13 2.79 -7.31
N LEU A 35 -10.36 3.86 -7.08
CA LEU A 35 -9.30 3.88 -6.08
C LEU A 35 -9.87 3.71 -4.66
N LEU A 36 -10.98 4.36 -4.31
CA LEU A 36 -11.66 4.16 -3.02
C LEU A 36 -12.14 2.71 -2.86
N ILE A 37 -12.82 2.17 -3.87
CA ILE A 37 -13.30 0.77 -3.85
C ILE A 37 -12.12 -0.19 -3.69
N GLY A 38 -11.05 0.01 -4.46
CA GLY A 38 -9.83 -0.78 -4.38
C GLY A 38 -9.13 -0.70 -3.03
N LEU A 39 -9.11 0.46 -2.38
CA LEU A 39 -8.57 0.64 -1.04
C LEU A 39 -9.38 -0.12 0.02
N VAL A 40 -10.71 -0.02 -0.02
CA VAL A 40 -11.59 -0.76 0.90
C VAL A 40 -11.40 -2.27 0.72
N ALA A 41 -11.42 -2.75 -0.53
CA ALA A 41 -11.22 -4.16 -0.83
C ALA A 41 -9.83 -4.65 -0.40
N SER A 42 -8.77 -3.94 -0.78
CA SER A 42 -7.39 -4.32 -0.45
C SER A 42 -7.15 -4.32 1.06
N THR A 43 -7.61 -3.30 1.78
CA THR A 43 -7.41 -3.22 3.23
C THR A 43 -8.25 -4.26 3.97
N GLY A 44 -9.48 -4.52 3.53
CA GLY A 44 -10.33 -5.57 4.07
C GLY A 44 -9.72 -6.97 3.91
N ILE A 45 -9.27 -7.31 2.69
CA ILE A 45 -8.61 -8.60 2.42
C ILE A 45 -7.33 -8.73 3.26
N VAL A 46 -6.49 -7.70 3.31
CA VAL A 46 -5.26 -7.70 4.12
C VAL A 46 -5.58 -7.88 5.60
N TYR A 47 -6.63 -7.25 6.11
CA TYR A 47 -7.04 -7.37 7.51
C TYR A 47 -7.50 -8.79 7.86
N ILE A 48 -8.35 -9.39 7.01
CA ILE A 48 -8.81 -10.77 7.18
C ILE A 48 -7.61 -11.73 7.19
N LEU A 49 -6.72 -11.61 6.20
CA LEU A 49 -5.53 -12.45 6.10
C LEU A 49 -4.57 -12.28 7.30
N LYS A 50 -4.43 -11.06 7.82
CA LYS A 50 -3.63 -10.79 9.02
C LYS A 50 -4.13 -11.58 10.22
N ILE A 51 -5.44 -11.62 10.43
CA ILE A 51 -6.04 -12.36 11.54
C ILE A 51 -5.92 -13.86 11.32
N TRP A 52 -6.20 -14.34 10.10
CA TRP A 52 -6.17 -15.76 9.78
C TRP A 52 -4.77 -16.37 9.88
N ILE A 53 -3.75 -15.65 9.43
CA ILE A 53 -2.37 -16.17 9.39
C ILE A 53 -1.61 -15.84 10.67
N ALA A 54 -1.96 -14.73 11.33
CA ALA A 54 -1.41 -14.33 12.63
C ALA A 54 0.13 -14.32 12.71
N ARG A 55 0.83 -14.08 11.59
CA ARG A 55 2.30 -14.13 11.54
C ARG A 55 2.90 -13.01 12.41
N PRO A 56 3.81 -13.31 13.36
CA PRO A 56 4.51 -12.31 14.13
C PRO A 56 5.44 -11.46 13.25
N ARG A 57 5.85 -10.29 13.73
CA ARG A 57 6.75 -9.39 12.98
C ARG A 57 8.21 -9.78 13.22
N PRO A 58 9.12 -9.52 12.27
CA PRO A 58 10.53 -9.88 12.42
C PRO A 58 11.13 -9.37 13.75
N PHE A 59 10.87 -8.10 14.10
CA PHE A 59 11.40 -7.49 15.33
C PHE A 59 10.86 -8.09 16.64
N THR A 60 9.82 -8.93 16.61
CA THR A 60 9.32 -9.62 17.81
C THR A 60 9.93 -11.00 18.02
N VAL A 61 10.59 -11.56 17.00
CA VAL A 61 11.08 -12.96 17.02
C VAL A 61 12.55 -13.10 16.69
N LEU A 62 13.15 -12.14 15.99
CA LEU A 62 14.56 -12.15 15.62
C LEU A 62 15.35 -11.21 16.55
N PRO A 63 16.51 -11.64 17.07
CA PRO A 63 17.30 -10.88 18.04
C PRO A 63 17.96 -9.62 17.45
N ASP A 64 18.29 -9.60 16.15
CA ASP A 64 19.14 -8.57 15.54
C ASP A 64 18.43 -7.75 14.44
N VAL A 65 17.16 -7.40 14.65
CA VAL A 65 16.43 -6.58 13.66
C VAL A 65 16.69 -5.10 13.87
N ASN A 66 17.27 -4.46 12.86
CA ASN A 66 17.38 -3.01 12.81
C ASN A 66 16.00 -2.38 12.55
N LEU A 67 15.26 -2.10 13.62
CA LEU A 67 13.91 -1.52 13.55
C LEU A 67 13.98 0.00 13.40
N LEU A 68 13.71 0.48 12.19
CA LEU A 68 13.74 1.92 11.89
C LEU A 68 12.39 2.61 12.12
N VAL A 69 11.28 1.88 12.05
CA VAL A 69 9.92 2.38 12.32
C VAL A 69 9.11 1.27 12.99
N LYS A 70 8.40 1.58 14.07
CA LYS A 70 7.54 0.60 14.76
C LYS A 70 6.28 0.29 13.94
N GLY A 71 6.08 -0.98 13.61
CA GLY A 71 4.83 -1.49 13.03
C GLY A 71 3.92 -2.07 14.10
N ASN A 72 2.60 -1.96 13.92
CA ASN A 72 1.60 -2.58 14.81
C ASN A 72 0.93 -3.80 14.14
N GLY A 73 0.45 -4.74 14.96
CA GLY A 73 -0.29 -5.94 14.53
C GLY A 73 0.55 -6.95 13.72
N PHE A 74 -0.12 -7.94 13.10
CA PHE A 74 0.50 -9.04 12.37
C PHE A 74 1.28 -8.60 11.12
N SER A 75 2.29 -9.38 10.74
CA SER A 75 3.24 -9.05 9.67
C SER A 75 2.73 -9.38 8.28
N PHE A 76 1.92 -10.42 8.11
CA PHE A 76 1.52 -10.91 6.79
C PHE A 76 0.04 -10.66 6.50
N PRO A 77 -0.32 -10.16 5.29
CA PRO A 77 0.54 -9.55 4.27
C PRO A 77 0.87 -8.08 4.59
N SER A 78 1.74 -7.47 3.78
CA SER A 78 2.06 -6.04 3.85
C SER A 78 0.94 -5.19 3.25
N GLY A 79 0.28 -4.38 4.09
CA GLY A 79 -0.75 -3.45 3.64
C GLY A 79 -0.22 -2.34 2.71
N HIS A 80 1.00 -1.85 2.97
CA HIS A 80 1.60 -0.81 2.13
C HIS A 80 1.92 -1.33 0.72
N ALA A 81 2.45 -2.55 0.65
CA ALA A 81 2.69 -3.21 -0.64
C ALA A 81 1.36 -3.50 -1.35
N ALA A 82 0.37 -4.07 -0.66
CA ALA A 82 -0.94 -4.35 -1.25
C ALA A 82 -1.58 -3.09 -1.86
N CYS A 83 -1.57 -1.97 -1.12
CA CYS A 83 -2.18 -0.73 -1.62
C CYS A 83 -1.45 -0.17 -2.84
N ILE A 84 -0.12 -0.06 -2.82
CA ILE A 84 0.61 0.55 -3.95
C ILE A 84 0.54 -0.31 -5.22
N PHE A 85 0.56 -1.65 -5.08
CA PHE A 85 0.37 -2.56 -6.21
C PHE A 85 -1.06 -2.50 -6.74
N MET A 86 -2.07 -2.35 -5.86
CA MET A 86 -3.46 -2.12 -6.29
C MET A 86 -3.58 -0.83 -7.12
N VAL A 87 -2.99 0.28 -6.68
CA VAL A 87 -3.01 1.54 -7.45
C VAL A 87 -2.30 1.40 -8.79
N THR A 88 -1.15 0.74 -8.80
CA THR A 88 -0.37 0.48 -10.02
C THR A 88 -1.15 -0.36 -11.02
N SER A 89 -1.84 -1.40 -10.54
CA SER A 89 -2.73 -2.23 -11.36
C SER A 89 -3.90 -1.43 -11.90
N LEU A 90 -4.51 -0.55 -11.10
CA LEU A 90 -5.60 0.31 -11.56
C LEU A 90 -5.12 1.31 -12.63
N LEU A 91 -3.90 1.85 -12.49
CA LEU A 91 -3.30 2.77 -13.47
C LEU A 91 -3.07 2.12 -14.84
N SER A 92 -2.93 0.79 -14.91
CA SER A 92 -2.74 0.09 -16.17
C SER A 92 -3.92 0.26 -17.13
N ALA A 93 -5.13 0.42 -16.61
CA ALA A 93 -6.32 0.71 -17.40
C ALA A 93 -6.41 2.16 -17.91
N TYR A 94 -5.59 3.07 -17.39
CA TYR A 94 -5.67 4.52 -17.67
C TYR A 94 -4.43 5.10 -18.35
N SER A 95 -3.30 4.40 -18.33
CA SER A 95 -2.05 4.88 -18.91
C SER A 95 -1.23 3.76 -19.54
N LYS A 96 -0.74 3.96 -20.77
CA LYS A 96 0.22 3.04 -21.42
C LYS A 96 1.60 3.03 -20.75
N ARG A 97 1.89 4.01 -19.88
CA ARG A 97 3.17 4.16 -19.15
C ARG A 97 3.09 3.64 -17.71
N PHE A 98 2.09 2.84 -17.38
CA PHE A 98 1.89 2.29 -16.03
C PHE A 98 3.08 1.47 -15.52
N TYR A 99 3.88 0.87 -16.40
CA TYR A 99 5.00 0.01 -16.03
C TYR A 99 6.06 0.71 -15.19
N TYR A 100 6.27 2.03 -15.35
CA TYR A 100 7.17 2.80 -14.48
C TYR A 100 6.71 2.82 -13.02
N PHE A 101 5.40 2.73 -12.78
CA PHE A 101 4.85 2.72 -11.42
C PHE A 101 5.12 1.41 -10.69
N TYR A 102 5.40 0.30 -11.40
CA TYR A 102 5.85 -0.93 -10.74
C TYR A 102 7.21 -0.76 -10.09
N ILE A 103 8.12 0.02 -10.68
CA ILE A 103 9.43 0.33 -10.06
C ILE A 103 9.20 1.00 -8.71
N LEU A 104 8.27 1.96 -8.65
CA LEU A 104 7.88 2.61 -7.41
C LEU A 104 7.21 1.63 -6.44
N ALA A 105 6.31 0.78 -6.90
CA ALA A 105 5.65 -0.24 -6.07
C ALA A 105 6.66 -1.23 -5.45
N PHE A 106 7.65 -1.67 -6.22
CA PHE A 106 8.76 -2.47 -5.72
C PHE A 106 9.63 -1.70 -4.72
N GLY A 107 9.92 -0.42 -4.97
CA GLY A 107 10.62 0.44 -4.03
C GLY A 107 9.89 0.58 -2.68
N VAL A 108 8.56 0.75 -2.72
CA VAL A 108 7.71 0.76 -1.51
C VAL A 108 7.77 -0.58 -0.80
N ALA A 109 7.61 -1.70 -1.51
CA ALA A 109 7.67 -3.04 -0.90
C ALA A 109 9.03 -3.32 -0.26
N PHE A 110 10.12 -3.01 -0.96
CA PHE A 110 11.49 -3.14 -0.44
C PHE A 110 11.71 -2.25 0.78
N SER A 111 11.18 -1.02 0.78
CA SER A 111 11.29 -0.11 1.92
C SER A 111 10.69 -0.71 3.21
N ARG A 112 9.67 -1.58 3.10
CA ARG A 112 9.06 -2.26 4.26
C ARG A 112 9.99 -3.30 4.89
N ILE A 113 10.76 -4.00 4.06
CA ILE A 113 11.79 -4.94 4.51
C ILE A 113 12.93 -4.16 5.16
N TYR A 114 13.42 -3.11 4.47
CA TYR A 114 14.49 -2.25 4.97
C TYR A 114 14.17 -1.60 6.32
N LEU A 115 12.91 -1.25 6.57
CA LEU A 115 12.48 -0.66 7.84
C LEU A 115 12.35 -1.70 8.99
N GLY A 116 12.56 -2.99 8.72
CA GLY A 116 12.54 -4.06 9.71
C GLY A 116 11.13 -4.51 10.14
N VAL A 117 10.10 -4.17 9.36
CA VAL A 117 8.69 -4.38 9.74
C VAL A 117 8.02 -5.56 9.04
N HIS A 118 8.62 -6.13 7.99
CA HIS A 118 8.10 -7.28 7.24
C HIS A 118 9.18 -8.31 6.95
#